data_AF-A0A182ETG6-F1
#
_entry.id   AF-A0A182ETG6-F1
#
_cell.length_a   1.000
_cell.length_b   1.000
_cell.length_c   1.000
_cell.angle_alpha   90.00
_cell.angle_beta   90.00
_cell.angle_gamma   90.00
#
_symmetry.space_group_name_H-M   'P 1'
#
loop_
_entity.id
_entity.type
_entity.pdbx_description
1 polymer ?
#
loop_
_entity_poly.entity_id
_entity_poly.type
_entity_poly.pdbx_seq_one_letter_code
_entity_poly.pdbx_strand_id
1 'polypeptide(L)'
;MQDVVWNHSARNASWLLEHPECAYNLKNTPHLRPAYILDRLLYHFGNDIVNGKYKDRNLNAEINTSEHLKTILDILRYEILPQLRVYEFFQVDIDKFVAKFEKYVKEGSSLEVWDVMLESEPGPDWNRFGFIVDMDRANKIFNRKRDDAYDEGGRQFKCIEAFRAHLQFLNEKALKIADGIIENVVQACAGHISYERIDPSGPRLRELTEDHGLLTQ
;
A
#
# COMPACT_ATOMS: atom_id res chain seq x y z
N MET A 1 29.59 -26.37 22.52
CA MET A 1 28.42 -25.48 22.41
C MET A 1 28.32 -25.09 20.96
N GLN A 2 27.16 -25.25 20.33
CA GLN A 2 26.93 -24.91 18.93
C GLN A 2 25.85 -23.84 18.87
N ASP A 3 26.02 -22.89 17.97
CA ASP A 3 25.00 -21.86 17.74
C ASP A 3 23.80 -22.48 17.04
N VAL A 4 22.61 -22.09 17.48
CA VAL A 4 21.35 -22.62 16.97
C VAL A 4 20.51 -21.45 16.47
N VAL A 5 20.26 -21.43 15.16
CA VAL A 5 19.51 -20.36 14.49
C VAL A 5 18.07 -20.82 14.25
N TRP A 6 17.12 -20.16 14.92
CA TRP A 6 15.68 -20.46 14.77
C TRP A 6 14.92 -19.45 13.92
N ASN A 7 15.49 -18.27 13.67
CA ASN A 7 14.76 -17.14 13.09
C ASN A 7 14.73 -17.13 11.56
N HIS A 8 15.67 -17.80 10.90
CA HIS A 8 15.75 -17.83 9.44
C HIS A 8 16.45 -19.11 8.96
N SER A 9 16.26 -19.41 7.67
CA SER A 9 17.01 -20.43 6.94
C SER A 9 17.65 -19.79 5.70
N ALA A 10 18.55 -20.51 5.04
CA ALA A 10 19.15 -20.04 3.80
C ALA A 10 18.09 -19.91 2.70
N ARG A 11 18.12 -18.80 1.94
CA ARG A 11 17.14 -18.54 0.86
C ARG A 11 17.08 -19.60 -0.23
N ASN A 12 18.15 -20.37 -0.39
CA ASN A 12 18.30 -21.43 -1.40
C ASN A 12 18.10 -22.84 -0.81
N ALA A 13 17.58 -22.96 0.41
CA ALA A 13 17.31 -24.26 1.00
C ALA A 13 16.25 -25.01 0.18
N SER A 14 16.60 -26.20 -0.33
CA SER A 14 15.76 -26.94 -1.28
C SER A 14 14.38 -27.28 -0.73
N TRP A 15 14.27 -27.53 0.58
CA TRP A 15 13.02 -27.85 1.26
C TRP A 15 11.98 -26.70 1.20
N LEU A 16 12.40 -25.45 0.98
CA LEU A 16 11.46 -24.32 0.80
C LEU A 16 10.64 -24.41 -0.49
N LEU A 17 11.13 -25.14 -1.51
CA LEU A 17 10.36 -25.40 -2.72
C LEU A 17 9.19 -26.36 -2.45
N GLU A 18 9.38 -27.29 -1.51
CA GLU A 18 8.37 -28.25 -1.10
C GLU A 18 7.44 -27.67 -0.02
N HIS A 19 7.98 -26.80 0.85
CA HIS A 19 7.29 -26.19 1.99
C HIS A 19 7.34 -24.64 1.96
N PRO A 20 6.79 -23.98 0.93
CA PRO A 20 6.78 -22.51 0.85
C PRO A 20 5.96 -21.84 1.95
N GLU A 21 5.06 -22.57 2.62
CA GLU A 21 4.28 -22.11 3.77
C GLU A 21 5.11 -21.83 5.02
N CYS A 22 6.35 -22.33 5.09
CA CYS A 22 7.26 -22.04 6.19
C CYS A 22 7.92 -20.66 6.09
N ALA A 23 7.79 -19.97 4.95
CA ALA A 23 8.20 -18.58 4.78
C ALA A 23 6.98 -17.65 4.77
N TYR A 24 7.21 -16.35 5.00
CA TYR A 24 6.17 -15.35 4.76
C TYR A 24 5.94 -15.18 3.26
N ASN A 25 4.72 -15.41 2.81
CA ASN A 25 4.34 -15.30 1.41
C ASN A 25 2.94 -14.66 1.26
N LEU A 26 2.53 -14.38 0.02
CA LEU A 26 1.26 -13.69 -0.25
C LEU A 26 0.00 -14.51 0.04
N LYS A 27 0.13 -15.80 0.37
CA LYS A 27 -0.98 -16.68 0.77
C LYS A 27 -1.14 -16.72 2.30
N ASN A 28 -0.07 -16.97 3.04
CA ASN A 28 -0.13 -17.07 4.51
C ASN A 28 0.03 -15.70 5.21
N THR A 29 0.58 -14.70 4.51
CA THR A 29 0.89 -13.38 5.04
C THR A 29 0.42 -12.28 4.07
N PRO A 30 -0.88 -12.21 3.79
CA PRO A 30 -1.43 -11.34 2.75
C PRO A 30 -1.15 -9.85 2.98
N HIS A 31 -0.97 -9.41 4.23
CA HIS A 31 -0.64 -8.03 4.57
C HIS A 31 0.70 -7.55 4.00
N LEU A 32 1.57 -8.45 3.55
CA LEU A 32 2.80 -8.10 2.84
C LEU A 32 2.57 -7.78 1.36
N ARG A 33 1.36 -7.91 0.81
CA ARG A 33 1.10 -7.65 -0.61
C ARG A 33 1.50 -6.26 -1.08
N PRO A 34 1.18 -5.15 -0.35
CA PRO A 34 1.65 -3.83 -0.74
C PRO A 34 3.18 -3.73 -0.75
N ALA A 35 3.84 -4.32 0.25
CA ALA A 35 5.30 -4.33 0.38
C ALA A 35 5.97 -5.15 -0.73
N TYR A 36 5.42 -6.31 -1.08
CA TYR A 36 5.94 -7.16 -2.16
C TYR A 36 5.90 -6.44 -3.51
N ILE A 37 4.81 -5.73 -3.84
CA ILE A 37 4.74 -5.02 -5.12
C ILE A 37 5.71 -3.83 -5.13
N LEU A 38 5.89 -3.15 -3.99
CA LEU A 38 6.90 -2.12 -3.85
C LEU A 38 8.32 -2.68 -4.07
N ASP A 39 8.65 -3.79 -3.42
CA ASP A 39 9.94 -4.48 -3.58
C ASP A 39 10.22 -4.83 -5.04
N ARG A 40 9.25 -5.47 -5.72
CA ARG A 40 9.39 -5.79 -7.15
C ARG A 40 9.60 -4.56 -8.01
N LEU A 41 8.90 -3.46 -7.73
CA LEU A 41 9.06 -2.20 -8.45
C LEU A 41 10.47 -1.63 -8.26
N LEU A 42 11.01 -1.65 -7.04
CA LEU A 42 12.36 -1.15 -6.75
C LEU A 42 13.44 -2.02 -7.39
N TYR A 43 13.27 -3.34 -7.38
CA TYR A 43 14.13 -4.28 -8.09
C TYR A 43 14.19 -3.97 -9.60
N HIS A 44 13.02 -3.84 -10.23
CA HIS A 44 12.95 -3.53 -11.67
C HIS A 44 13.50 -2.15 -11.99
N PHE A 45 13.33 -1.17 -11.10
CA PHE A 45 13.95 0.14 -11.25
C PHE A 45 15.48 0.08 -11.22
N GLY A 46 16.07 -0.71 -10.31
CA GLY A 46 17.52 -0.95 -10.31
C GLY A 46 18.02 -1.56 -11.63
N ASN A 47 17.29 -2.56 -12.15
CA ASN A 47 17.61 -3.18 -13.44
C ASN A 47 17.47 -2.20 -14.61
N ASP A 48 16.47 -1.31 -14.59
CA ASP A 48 16.29 -0.28 -15.59
C ASP A 48 17.48 0.69 -15.65
N ILE A 49 18.05 1.06 -14.48
CA ILE A 49 19.28 1.87 -14.40
C ILE A 49 20.46 1.13 -15.03
N VAL A 50 20.69 -0.13 -14.65
CA VAL A 50 21.78 -0.97 -15.18
C VAL A 50 21.68 -1.12 -16.70
N ASN A 51 20.46 -1.33 -17.21
CA ASN A 51 20.19 -1.46 -18.64
C ASN A 51 20.26 -0.12 -19.40
N GLY A 52 20.51 0.98 -18.69
CA GLY A 52 20.76 2.29 -19.29
C GLY A 52 19.51 3.07 -19.69
N LYS A 53 18.34 2.74 -19.13
CA LYS A 53 17.08 3.46 -19.38
C LYS A 53 17.17 4.94 -19.03
N TYR A 54 18.04 5.30 -18.09
CA TYR A 54 18.20 6.66 -17.54
C TYR A 54 19.56 7.31 -17.86
N LYS A 55 20.26 6.83 -18.90
CA LYS A 55 21.58 7.37 -19.31
C LYS A 55 21.54 8.86 -19.66
N ASP A 56 20.45 9.32 -20.26
CA ASP A 56 20.17 10.71 -20.59
C ASP A 56 20.03 11.61 -19.36
N ARG A 57 19.85 11.02 -18.17
CA ARG A 57 19.73 11.70 -16.87
C ARG A 57 20.94 11.51 -15.97
N ASN A 58 22.09 11.18 -16.55
CA ASN A 58 23.33 10.92 -15.83
C ASN A 58 23.22 9.76 -14.82
N LEU A 59 22.42 8.73 -15.15
CA LEU A 59 22.36 7.49 -14.39
C LEU A 59 22.83 6.31 -15.24
N ASN A 60 23.78 5.57 -14.69
CA ASN A 60 24.29 4.32 -15.22
C ASN A 60 24.53 3.33 -14.06
N ALA A 61 25.15 2.18 -14.32
CA ALA A 61 25.40 1.19 -13.29
C ALA A 61 26.29 1.71 -12.14
N GLU A 62 27.12 2.75 -12.34
CA GLU A 62 27.92 3.35 -11.29
C GLU A 62 27.19 4.51 -10.58
N ILE A 63 26.82 4.29 -9.32
CA ILE A 63 26.21 5.26 -8.41
C ILE A 63 27.24 5.65 -7.36
N ASN A 64 27.77 6.87 -7.43
CA ASN A 64 28.89 7.29 -6.56
C ASN A 64 28.87 8.77 -6.16
N THR A 65 27.83 9.53 -6.56
CA THR A 65 27.71 10.96 -6.27
C THR A 65 26.34 11.31 -5.67
N SER A 66 26.29 12.40 -4.91
CA SER A 66 25.03 12.96 -4.40
C SER A 66 24.08 13.39 -5.51
N GLU A 67 24.60 13.71 -6.70
CA GLU A 67 23.78 14.01 -7.88
C GLU A 67 23.05 12.76 -8.38
N HIS A 68 23.74 11.61 -8.49
CA HIS A 68 23.09 10.35 -8.87
C HIS A 68 21.99 9.98 -7.86
N LEU A 69 22.27 10.13 -6.56
CA LEU A 69 21.27 9.89 -5.51
C LEU A 69 20.07 10.80 -5.68
N LYS A 70 20.28 12.10 -5.86
CA LYS A 70 19.19 13.05 -6.08
C LYS A 70 18.33 12.66 -7.28
N THR A 71 18.95 12.35 -8.42
CA THR A 71 18.22 11.93 -9.63
C THR A 71 17.41 10.65 -9.40
N ILE A 72 17.98 9.68 -8.69
CA ILE A 72 17.28 8.45 -8.30
C ILE A 72 16.04 8.77 -7.45
N LEU A 73 16.18 9.62 -6.43
CA LEU A 73 15.07 9.98 -5.54
C LEU A 73 13.98 10.78 -6.26
N ASP A 74 14.36 11.67 -7.19
CA ASP A 74 13.42 12.42 -8.01
C ASP A 74 12.61 11.48 -8.92
N ILE A 75 13.26 10.51 -9.58
CA ILE A 75 12.57 9.50 -10.41
C ILE A 75 11.63 8.65 -9.54
N LEU A 76 12.09 8.16 -8.39
CA LEU A 76 11.26 7.37 -7.48
C LEU A 76 10.03 8.14 -7.05
N ARG A 77 10.21 9.38 -6.58
CA ARG A 77 9.16 10.20 -6.00
C ARG A 77 8.11 10.64 -7.02
N TYR A 78 8.54 11.10 -8.19
CA TYR A 78 7.65 11.79 -9.13
C TYR A 78 7.19 10.91 -10.30
N GLU A 79 7.93 9.85 -10.62
CA GLU A 79 7.61 9.02 -11.79
C GLU A 79 7.19 7.62 -11.37
N ILE A 80 7.95 6.92 -10.52
CA ILE A 80 7.76 5.48 -10.31
C ILE A 80 6.76 5.17 -9.19
N LEU A 81 6.96 5.71 -7.98
CA LEU A 81 6.10 5.41 -6.82
C LEU A 81 4.64 5.84 -7.01
N PRO A 82 4.31 6.98 -7.68
CA PRO A 82 2.92 7.33 -7.94
C PRO A 82 2.17 6.28 -8.78
N GLN A 83 2.87 5.59 -9.71
CA GLN A 83 2.27 4.54 -10.53
C GLN A 83 1.87 3.30 -9.73
N LEU A 84 2.51 3.08 -8.57
CA LEU A 84 2.18 1.96 -7.69
C LEU A 84 0.79 2.12 -7.06
N ARG A 85 0.27 3.36 -6.97
CA ARG A 85 -1.05 3.67 -6.40
C ARG A 85 -1.27 2.96 -5.06
N VAL A 86 -0.30 3.07 -4.16
CA VAL A 86 -0.28 2.34 -2.86
C VAL A 86 -1.55 2.59 -2.05
N TYR A 87 -2.12 3.79 -2.13
CA TYR A 87 -3.37 4.16 -1.48
C TYR A 87 -4.53 3.21 -1.75
N GLU A 88 -4.59 2.58 -2.93
CA GLU A 88 -5.69 1.66 -3.26
C GLU A 88 -5.72 0.45 -2.32
N PHE A 89 -4.58 0.01 -1.78
CA PHE A 89 -4.53 -1.10 -0.82
C PHE A 89 -5.15 -0.75 0.55
N PHE A 90 -5.35 0.53 0.83
CA PHE A 90 -5.90 1.05 2.08
C PHE A 90 -7.32 1.60 1.92
N GLN A 91 -7.88 1.50 0.71
CA GLN A 91 -9.19 2.06 0.36
C GLN A 91 -10.28 0.98 0.35
N VAL A 92 -11.51 1.43 0.56
CA VAL A 92 -12.73 0.63 0.40
C VAL A 92 -13.27 0.78 -1.02
N ASP A 93 -13.90 -0.26 -1.53
CA ASP A 93 -14.68 -0.20 -2.76
C ASP A 93 -16.03 0.49 -2.52
N ILE A 94 -16.11 1.78 -2.86
CA ILE A 94 -17.27 2.63 -2.59
C ILE A 94 -18.54 2.05 -3.24
N ASP A 95 -18.48 1.71 -4.53
CA ASP A 95 -19.67 1.29 -5.27
C ASP A 95 -20.16 -0.07 -4.79
N LYS A 96 -19.25 -1.00 -4.48
CA LYS A 96 -19.61 -2.28 -3.86
C LYS A 96 -20.34 -2.10 -2.52
N PHE A 97 -19.86 -1.21 -1.65
CA PHE A 97 -20.47 -1.01 -0.35
C PHE A 97 -21.77 -0.20 -0.44
N VAL A 98 -21.85 0.80 -1.32
CA VAL A 98 -23.09 1.53 -1.60
C VAL A 98 -24.16 0.58 -2.13
N ALA A 99 -23.84 -0.28 -3.11
CA ALA A 99 -24.80 -1.25 -3.64
C ALA A 99 -25.31 -2.25 -2.58
N LYS A 100 -24.47 -2.60 -1.60
CA LYS A 100 -24.91 -3.38 -0.43
C LYS A 100 -25.83 -2.56 0.47
N PHE A 101 -25.45 -1.32 0.76
CA PHE A 101 -26.20 -0.43 1.65
C PHE A 101 -27.59 -0.08 1.10
N GLU A 102 -27.72 0.08 -0.22
CA GLU A 102 -29.01 0.27 -0.89
C GLU A 102 -30.03 -0.82 -0.54
N LYS A 103 -29.59 -2.06 -0.30
CA LYS A 103 -30.48 -3.16 0.12
C LYS A 103 -31.03 -2.93 1.53
N TYR A 104 -30.16 -2.57 2.48
CA TYR A 104 -30.56 -2.22 3.85
C TYR A 104 -31.55 -1.06 3.86
N VAL A 105 -31.27 -0.03 3.06
CA VAL A 105 -32.07 1.18 3.02
C VAL A 105 -33.48 0.92 2.45
N LYS A 106 -33.63 -0.04 1.52
CA LYS A 106 -34.92 -0.47 0.96
C LYS A 106 -35.80 -1.23 1.95
N GLU A 107 -35.21 -1.85 2.98
CA GLU A 107 -35.95 -2.57 4.03
C GLU A 107 -36.59 -1.64 5.07
N GLY A 108 -36.26 -0.34 5.01
CA GLY A 108 -36.74 0.69 5.92
C GLY A 108 -35.61 1.28 6.76
N SER A 109 -35.93 2.29 7.59
CA SER A 109 -34.94 2.90 8.47
C SER A 109 -34.50 1.96 9.59
N SER A 110 -33.24 2.06 10.00
CA SER A 110 -32.75 1.42 11.22
C SER A 110 -33.57 1.83 12.44
N LEU A 111 -33.87 0.86 13.31
CA LEU A 111 -34.56 1.08 14.58
C LEU A 111 -33.64 1.71 15.64
N GLU A 112 -32.33 1.50 15.50
CA GLU A 112 -31.29 2.07 16.35
C GLU A 112 -30.49 3.10 15.56
N VAL A 113 -30.17 4.22 16.21
CA VAL A 113 -29.43 5.33 15.61
C VAL A 113 -28.16 5.57 16.40
N TRP A 114 -27.00 5.52 15.72
CA TRP A 114 -25.69 5.72 16.33
C TRP A 114 -24.96 6.91 15.74
N ASP A 115 -24.56 7.86 16.60
CA ASP A 115 -23.75 9.03 16.25
C ASP A 115 -22.26 8.76 16.49
N VAL A 116 -21.70 7.86 15.69
CA VAL A 116 -20.27 7.52 15.73
C VAL A 116 -19.68 7.48 14.33
N MET A 117 -18.37 7.68 14.23
CA MET A 117 -17.65 7.51 12.98
C MET A 117 -17.58 6.02 12.60
N LEU A 118 -17.99 5.69 11.38
CA LEU A 118 -17.71 4.38 10.81
C LEU A 118 -16.23 4.32 10.45
N GLU A 119 -15.54 3.29 10.92
CA GLU A 119 -14.15 3.01 10.57
C GLU A 119 -14.09 1.94 9.47
N SER A 120 -12.99 1.94 8.70
CA SER A 120 -12.63 0.86 7.80
C SER A 120 -11.46 0.04 8.36
N GLU A 121 -11.43 -1.24 8.01
CA GLU A 121 -10.36 -2.16 8.41
C GLU A 121 -9.86 -2.98 7.20
N PRO A 122 -8.64 -3.53 7.26
CA PRO A 122 -8.11 -4.33 6.17
C PRO A 122 -8.96 -5.59 5.96
N GLY A 123 -9.34 -5.86 4.71
CA GLY A 123 -9.87 -7.17 4.35
C GLY A 123 -8.80 -8.26 4.43
N PRO A 124 -9.21 -9.55 4.48
CA PRO A 124 -8.29 -10.66 4.69
C PRO A 124 -7.21 -10.77 3.62
N ASP A 125 -7.53 -10.36 2.39
CA ASP A 125 -6.61 -10.51 1.27
C ASP A 125 -5.65 -9.33 1.11
N TRP A 126 -5.92 -8.13 1.65
CA TRP A 126 -5.10 -6.94 1.33
C TRP A 126 -4.98 -6.65 -0.17
N ASN A 127 -6.09 -6.76 -0.89
CA ASN A 127 -6.19 -6.35 -2.29
C ASN A 127 -6.41 -4.83 -2.41
N ARG A 128 -6.20 -4.29 -3.62
CA ARG A 128 -6.66 -2.93 -3.97
C ARG A 128 -8.18 -2.85 -3.76
N PHE A 129 -8.63 -1.76 -3.17
CA PHE A 129 -10.00 -1.53 -2.71
C PHE A 129 -10.51 -2.65 -1.78
N GLY A 130 -9.60 -3.29 -1.06
CA GLY A 130 -9.86 -4.47 -0.23
C GLY A 130 -10.20 -4.15 1.22
N PHE A 131 -10.13 -2.89 1.66
CA PHE A 131 -10.61 -2.54 2.99
C PHE A 131 -12.13 -2.71 3.05
N ILE A 132 -12.61 -3.04 4.24
CA ILE A 132 -14.01 -3.34 4.51
C ILE A 132 -14.57 -2.41 5.59
N VAL A 133 -15.89 -2.30 5.61
CA VAL A 133 -16.65 -1.63 6.68
C VAL A 133 -17.73 -2.56 7.20
N ASP A 134 -18.07 -2.41 8.48
CA ASP A 134 -19.16 -3.13 9.12
C ASP A 134 -20.51 -2.57 8.63
N MET A 135 -21.26 -3.40 7.90
CA MET A 135 -22.54 -2.99 7.30
C MET A 135 -23.66 -2.82 8.31
N ASP A 136 -23.63 -3.55 9.42
CA ASP A 136 -24.64 -3.42 10.45
C ASP A 136 -24.44 -2.11 11.22
N ARG A 137 -23.17 -1.74 11.46
CA ARG A 137 -22.85 -0.40 11.97
C ARG A 137 -23.20 0.69 10.97
N ALA A 138 -22.87 0.51 9.69
CA ALA A 138 -23.25 1.46 8.65
C ALA A 138 -24.77 1.67 8.61
N ASN A 139 -25.57 0.60 8.76
CA ASN A 139 -27.03 0.68 8.87
C ASN A 139 -27.46 1.57 10.06
N LYS A 140 -26.92 1.33 11.25
CA LYS A 140 -27.25 2.13 12.46
C LYS A 140 -26.78 3.59 12.37
N ILE A 141 -25.70 3.85 11.65
CA ILE A 141 -25.12 5.19 11.52
C ILE A 141 -25.82 6.01 10.43
N PHE A 142 -26.10 5.43 9.27
CA PHE A 142 -26.53 6.19 8.08
C PHE A 142 -27.99 5.98 7.69
N ASN A 143 -28.59 4.81 7.95
CA ASN A 143 -29.95 4.47 7.52
C ASN A 143 -31.01 5.00 8.50
N ARG A 144 -31.15 6.32 8.58
CA ARG A 144 -32.00 7.00 9.57
C ARG A 144 -33.32 7.49 8.98
N LYS A 145 -34.25 7.83 9.87
CA LYS A 145 -35.34 8.76 9.53
C LYS A 145 -34.75 10.16 9.35
N ARG A 146 -35.31 10.91 8.42
CA ARG A 146 -34.76 12.18 7.97
C ARG A 146 -35.88 13.21 7.86
N ASP A 147 -35.84 14.21 8.72
CA ASP A 147 -36.83 15.31 8.71
C ASP A 147 -36.67 16.21 7.48
N ASP A 148 -35.50 16.15 6.83
CA ASP A 148 -35.19 16.84 5.59
C ASP A 148 -35.58 16.04 4.32
N ALA A 149 -36.32 14.94 4.45
CA ALA A 149 -36.86 14.15 3.34
C ALA A 149 -38.39 14.28 3.25
N TYR A 150 -38.89 14.50 2.03
CA TYR A 150 -40.33 14.65 1.78
C TYR A 150 -41.07 13.31 1.78
N ASP A 151 -40.42 12.27 1.28
CA ASP A 151 -40.96 10.92 1.18
C ASP A 151 -39.88 9.87 1.44
N GLU A 152 -40.27 8.60 1.36
CA GLU A 152 -39.37 7.48 1.57
C GLU A 152 -38.24 7.44 0.51
N GLY A 153 -38.52 7.78 -0.76
CA GLY A 153 -37.50 7.84 -1.80
C GLY A 153 -36.42 8.88 -1.51
N GLY A 154 -36.82 10.06 -1.04
CA GLY A 154 -35.93 11.13 -0.61
C GLY A 154 -35.09 10.75 0.61
N ARG A 155 -35.67 10.03 1.57
CA ARG A 155 -34.94 9.49 2.74
C ARG A 155 -33.85 8.53 2.27
N GLN A 156 -34.21 7.57 1.43
CA GLN A 156 -33.29 6.54 0.91
C GLN A 156 -32.12 7.19 0.19
N PHE A 157 -32.40 8.10 -0.75
CA PHE A 157 -31.37 8.83 -1.50
C PHE A 157 -30.40 9.57 -0.57
N LYS A 158 -30.92 10.35 0.38
CA LYS A 158 -30.08 11.11 1.31
C LYS A 158 -29.25 10.22 2.25
N CYS A 159 -29.77 9.08 2.67
CA CYS A 159 -29.01 8.09 3.46
C CYS A 159 -27.87 7.48 2.65
N ILE A 160 -28.13 7.12 1.39
CA ILE A 160 -27.13 6.57 0.47
C ILE A 160 -26.03 7.61 0.18
N GLU A 161 -26.40 8.86 -0.10
CA GLU A 161 -25.44 9.93 -0.35
C GLU A 161 -24.57 10.23 0.88
N ALA A 162 -25.17 10.26 2.08
CA ALA A 162 -24.40 10.44 3.32
C ALA A 162 -23.39 9.30 3.55
N PHE A 163 -23.81 8.05 3.29
CA PHE A 163 -22.91 6.90 3.40
C PHE A 163 -21.80 6.95 2.35
N ARG A 164 -22.12 7.24 1.08
CA ARG A 164 -21.14 7.40 -0.01
C ARG A 164 -20.11 8.47 0.33
N ALA A 165 -20.55 9.65 0.79
CA ALA A 165 -19.67 10.73 1.20
C ALA A 165 -18.74 10.30 2.35
N HIS A 166 -19.24 9.50 3.30
CA HIS A 166 -18.41 8.96 4.37
C HIS A 166 -17.34 7.97 3.86
N LEU A 167 -17.68 7.09 2.91
CA LEU A 167 -16.70 6.19 2.31
C LEU A 167 -15.64 6.95 1.50
N GLN A 168 -16.02 8.04 0.82
CA GLN A 168 -15.08 8.94 0.16
C GLN A 168 -14.12 9.57 1.17
N PHE A 169 -14.63 10.06 2.30
CA PHE A 169 -13.82 10.58 3.40
C PHE A 169 -12.83 9.54 3.96
N LEU A 170 -13.25 8.28 4.14
CA LEU A 170 -12.36 7.18 4.53
C LEU A 170 -11.26 6.95 3.48
N ASN A 171 -11.60 7.01 2.20
CA ASN A 171 -10.64 6.84 1.11
C ASN A 171 -9.65 8.00 0.99
N GLU A 172 -10.05 9.23 1.34
CA GLU A 172 -9.15 10.38 1.45
C GLU A 172 -8.19 10.25 2.63
N LYS A 173 -8.65 9.72 3.78
CA LYS A 173 -7.79 9.38 4.93
C LYS A 173 -6.74 8.34 4.54
N ALA A 174 -7.15 7.31 3.79
CA ALA A 174 -6.26 6.28 3.26
C ALA A 174 -5.20 6.85 2.29
N LEU A 175 -5.57 7.83 1.46
CA LEU A 175 -4.61 8.54 0.59
C LEU A 175 -3.51 9.22 1.42
N LYS A 176 -3.87 9.96 2.48
CA LYS A 176 -2.90 10.63 3.36
C LYS A 176 -1.97 9.64 4.07
N ILE A 177 -2.49 8.49 4.48
CA ILE A 177 -1.67 7.41 5.07
C ILE A 177 -0.65 6.92 4.05
N ALA A 178 -1.10 6.66 2.82
CA ALA A 178 -0.22 6.18 1.75
C ALA A 178 0.85 7.22 1.38
N ASP A 179 0.52 8.51 1.34
CA ASP A 179 1.51 9.57 1.11
C ASP A 179 2.63 9.54 2.15
N GLY A 180 2.29 9.35 3.44
CA GLY A 180 3.27 9.18 4.51
C GLY A 180 4.11 7.92 4.35
N ILE A 181 3.51 6.81 3.90
CA ILE A 181 4.25 5.58 3.58
C ILE A 181 5.25 5.81 2.44
N ILE A 182 4.81 6.46 1.36
CA ILE A 182 5.68 6.78 0.21
C ILE A 182 6.84 7.68 0.63
N GLU A 183 6.60 8.68 1.47
CA GLU A 183 7.68 9.51 2.02
C GLU A 183 8.71 8.67 2.78
N ASN A 184 8.25 7.79 3.68
CA ASN A 184 9.14 6.91 4.44
C ASN A 184 9.95 5.98 3.53
N VAL A 185 9.34 5.47 2.46
CA VAL A 185 10.03 4.65 1.45
C VAL A 185 11.14 5.45 0.78
N VAL A 186 10.87 6.68 0.33
CA VAL A 186 11.88 7.54 -0.31
C VAL A 186 13.04 7.81 0.65
N GLN A 187 12.76 8.11 1.92
CA GLN A 187 13.80 8.34 2.93
C GLN A 187 14.61 7.08 3.23
N ALA A 188 13.98 5.92 3.30
CA ALA A 188 14.67 4.63 3.49
C ALA A 188 15.59 4.32 2.30
N CYS A 189 15.11 4.50 1.07
CA CYS A 189 15.93 4.38 -0.13
C CYS A 189 17.11 5.36 -0.11
N ALA A 190 16.86 6.62 0.28
CA ALA A 190 17.91 7.64 0.37
C ALA A 190 19.01 7.22 1.34
N GLY A 191 18.64 6.80 2.55
CA GLY A 191 19.60 6.35 3.56
C GLY A 191 20.40 5.12 3.12
N HIS A 192 19.73 4.12 2.56
CA HIS A 192 20.36 2.90 2.10
C HIS A 192 21.35 3.14 0.95
N ILE A 193 20.90 3.82 -0.12
CA ILE A 193 21.75 4.09 -1.29
C ILE A 193 22.92 5.00 -0.92
N SER A 194 22.68 6.04 -0.10
CA SER A 194 23.73 6.93 0.38
C SER A 194 24.80 6.15 1.14
N TYR A 195 24.40 5.35 2.13
CA TYR A 195 25.34 4.59 2.95
C TYR A 195 26.11 3.56 2.13
N GLU A 196 25.42 2.73 1.33
CA GLU A 196 26.10 1.66 0.61
C GLU A 196 27.05 2.16 -0.48
N ARG A 197 26.76 3.31 -1.11
CA ARG A 197 27.41 3.69 -2.38
C ARG A 197 28.23 4.97 -2.32
N ILE A 198 27.84 5.93 -1.48
CA ILE A 198 28.39 7.30 -1.51
C ILE A 198 29.19 7.59 -0.23
N ASP A 199 28.66 7.23 0.95
CA ASP A 199 29.26 7.57 2.23
C ASP A 199 30.69 6.97 2.36
N PRO A 200 31.71 7.77 2.71
CA PRO A 200 33.06 7.27 2.96
C PRO A 200 33.17 6.20 4.05
N SER A 201 32.22 6.18 4.99
CA SER A 201 32.12 5.24 6.12
C SER A 201 31.37 3.95 5.76
N GLY A 202 30.78 3.91 4.57
CA GLY A 202 30.06 2.75 4.05
C GLY A 202 30.95 1.82 3.21
N PRO A 203 30.36 0.73 2.67
CA PRO A 203 31.10 -0.26 1.88
C PRO A 203 31.56 0.25 0.51
N ARG A 204 30.96 1.35 -0.01
CA ARG A 204 31.26 1.96 -1.31
C ARG A 204 31.09 1.01 -2.48
N LEU A 205 29.97 0.28 -2.48
CA LEU A 205 29.51 -0.57 -3.59
C LEU A 205 28.95 0.29 -4.72
N ARG A 206 29.85 0.99 -5.43
CA ARG A 206 29.47 2.01 -6.42
C ARG A 206 28.74 1.41 -7.61
N GLU A 207 29.17 0.25 -8.08
CA GLU A 207 28.59 -0.40 -9.26
C GLU A 207 27.41 -1.28 -8.86
N LEU A 208 26.30 -1.17 -9.60
CA LEU A 208 25.15 -2.05 -9.51
C LEU A 208 25.44 -3.35 -10.25
N THR A 209 25.37 -4.47 -9.52
CA THR A 209 25.58 -5.81 -10.06
C THR A 209 24.39 -6.72 -9.75
N GLU A 210 24.44 -7.97 -10.21
CA GLU A 210 23.44 -8.98 -9.86
C GLU A 210 23.40 -9.27 -8.35
N ASP A 211 24.57 -9.33 -7.71
CA ASP A 211 24.70 -9.55 -6.26
C ASP A 211 24.46 -8.28 -5.44
N HIS A 212 24.69 -7.10 -6.03
CA HIS A 212 24.60 -5.80 -5.37
C HIS A 212 23.71 -4.84 -6.17
N GLY A 213 22.41 -5.17 -6.24
CA GLY A 213 21.38 -4.33 -6.83
C GLY A 213 21.18 -3.01 -6.06
N LEU A 214 20.36 -2.11 -6.61
CA LEU A 214 20.16 -0.75 -6.07
C LEU A 214 19.75 -0.74 -4.58
N LEU A 215 18.94 -1.71 -4.17
CA LEU A 215 18.54 -1.99 -2.80
C LEU A 215 18.68 -3.49 -2.53
N THR A 216 18.76 -3.89 -1.25
CA THR A 216 18.78 -5.30 -0.83
C THR A 216 17.51 -6.06 -1.26
N GLN A 217 17.65 -7.35 -1.57
CA GLN A 217 16.60 -8.26 -2.06
C GLN A 217 16.61 -9.60 -1.31
#